data_AF-A0A426WZS4-F1
#
_entry.id   AF-A0A426WZS4-F1
#
_cell.length_a   1.000
_cell.length_b   1.000
_cell.length_c   1.000
_cell.angle_alpha   90.00
_cell.angle_beta   90.00
_cell.angle_gamma   90.00
#
_symmetry.space_group_name_H-M   'P 1'
#
loop_
_entity.id
_entity.type
_entity.pdbx_description
1 polymer ?
#
loop_
_entity_poly.entity_id
_entity_poly.type
_entity_poly.pdbx_seq_one_letter_code
_entity_poly.pdbx_strand_id
1 'polypeptide(L)'
;MGKLSLTAKAFAEGGFESLYKQTFQTDPTERLKKTFACYLSTTTGPVAGTLYLSNVNVAFCSDRPLSFTAPSGQQAWSYYKVRPQHRKSCPHPELLIPDYDLAGCDPSDQDCHRESSYTG
;
A
#
# COMPACT_ATOMS: atom_id res chain seq x y z
N MET A 1 -22.65 7.81 1.82
CA MET A 1 -21.67 7.33 2.82
C MET A 1 -20.71 8.48 3.14
N GLY A 2 -20.63 8.87 4.41
CA GLY A 2 -19.88 10.06 4.84
C GLY A 2 -18.37 9.92 4.70
N LYS A 3 -17.70 11.00 4.32
CA LYS A 3 -16.23 11.11 4.27
C LYS A 3 -15.68 11.19 5.70
N LEU A 4 -15.38 10.04 6.31
CA LEU A 4 -14.68 10.02 7.60
C LEU A 4 -13.22 10.45 7.37
N SER A 5 -12.77 11.51 8.05
CA SER A 5 -11.39 11.96 7.96
C SER A 5 -10.45 10.93 8.57
N LEU A 6 -9.21 10.85 8.09
CA LEU A 6 -8.19 9.95 8.64
C LEU A 6 -8.01 10.15 10.15
N THR A 7 -8.02 11.40 10.61
CA THR A 7 -7.96 11.71 12.05
C THR A 7 -9.13 11.12 12.83
N ALA A 8 -10.34 11.14 12.26
CA ALA A 8 -11.51 10.54 12.89
C ALA A 8 -11.43 9.00 12.88
N LYS A 9 -10.89 8.39 11.82
CA LYS A 9 -10.55 6.95 11.79
C LYS A 9 -9.54 6.60 12.88
N ALA A 10 -8.44 7.34 12.97
CA ALA A 10 -7.43 7.14 13.99
C ALA A 10 -8.03 7.29 15.39
N PHE A 11 -8.89 8.29 15.62
CA PHE A 11 -9.57 8.44 16.90
C PHE A 11 -10.46 7.24 17.26
N ALA A 12 -11.27 6.77 16.30
CA ALA A 12 -12.14 5.61 16.50
C ALA A 12 -11.35 4.32 16.83
N GLU A 13 -10.17 4.17 16.23
CA GLU A 13 -9.29 3.01 16.45
C GLU A 13 -8.32 3.17 17.64
N GLY A 14 -8.40 4.25 18.42
CA GLY A 14 -7.55 4.46 19.60
C GLY A 14 -6.16 5.03 19.29
N GLY A 15 -6.03 5.79 18.20
CA GLY A 15 -4.85 6.52 17.77
C GLY A 15 -4.22 5.98 16.48
N PHE A 16 -3.25 6.73 15.93
CA PHE A 16 -2.54 6.33 14.72
C PHE A 16 -1.71 5.05 14.89
N GLU A 17 -1.12 4.82 16.07
CA GLU A 17 -0.36 3.59 16.33
C GLU A 17 -1.28 2.37 16.30
N SER A 18 -2.44 2.44 16.96
CA SER A 18 -3.43 1.37 16.95
C SER A 18 -3.97 1.11 15.54
N LEU A 19 -4.34 2.18 14.80
CA LEU A 19 -4.78 2.08 13.42
C LEU A 19 -3.71 1.42 12.53
N TYR A 20 -2.43 1.79 12.69
CA TYR A 20 -1.31 1.17 11.96
C TYR A 20 -1.20 -0.33 12.25
N LYS A 21 -1.22 -0.71 13.53
CA LYS A 21 -1.07 -2.10 14.00
C LYS A 21 -2.26 -2.99 13.65
N GLN A 22 -3.46 -2.44 13.53
CA GLN A 22 -4.63 -3.16 13.01
C GLN A 22 -4.60 -3.28 11.48
N THR A 23 -4.09 -2.26 10.78
CA THR A 23 -4.05 -2.22 9.32
C THR A 23 -3.01 -3.19 8.74
N PHE A 24 -1.86 -3.32 9.42
CA PHE A 24 -0.73 -4.14 9.02
C PHE A 24 -0.35 -5.14 10.12
N GLN A 25 0.08 -6.34 9.73
CA GLN A 25 0.60 -7.33 10.69
C GLN A 25 1.96 -6.88 11.23
N THR A 26 1.96 -6.18 12.36
CA THR A 26 3.17 -5.60 12.97
C THR A 26 3.76 -6.50 14.05
N ASP A 27 5.06 -6.39 14.30
CA ASP A 27 5.68 -7.02 15.47
C ASP A 27 5.30 -6.25 16.75
N PRO A 28 5.13 -6.89 17.92
CA PRO A 28 4.81 -6.19 19.16
C PRO A 28 5.80 -5.06 19.54
N THR A 29 7.07 -5.19 19.13
CA THR A 29 8.14 -4.20 19.39
C THR A 29 8.17 -3.06 18.39
N GLU A 30 7.42 -3.18 17.28
CA GLU A 30 7.32 -2.13 16.27
C GLU A 30 6.49 -0.95 16.78
N ARG A 31 7.04 0.25 16.57
CA ARG A 31 6.48 1.52 17.04
C ARG A 31 6.36 2.49 15.89
N LEU A 32 5.14 3.00 15.71
CA LEU A 32 4.88 4.06 14.75
C LEU A 32 5.61 5.34 15.21
N LYS A 33 6.23 6.04 14.27
CA LYS A 33 6.98 7.28 14.52
C LYS A 33 6.28 8.49 13.92
N LYS A 34 5.89 8.40 12.65
CA LYS A 34 5.26 9.50 11.92
C LYS A 34 4.22 8.98 10.94
N THR A 35 3.26 9.84 10.62
CA THR A 35 2.29 9.64 9.55
C THR A 35 2.29 10.84 8.63
N PHE A 36 2.06 10.60 7.33
CA PHE A 36 2.00 11.64 6.32
C PHE A 36 0.85 11.37 5.36
N ALA A 37 0.14 12.42 4.94
CA ALA A 37 -0.68 12.35 3.75
C ALA A 37 0.22 12.10 2.54
N CYS A 38 -0.13 11.14 1.70
CA CYS A 38 0.71 10.67 0.61
C CYS A 38 -0.16 10.28 -0.58
N TYR A 39 0.34 10.51 -1.79
CA TYR A 39 -0.20 9.90 -3.00
C TYR A 39 0.75 8.81 -3.46
N LEU A 40 0.23 7.60 -3.64
CA LEU A 40 0.96 6.54 -4.29
C LEU A 40 0.70 6.60 -5.79
N SER A 41 1.76 6.73 -6.59
CA SER A 41 1.63 6.65 -8.05
C SER A 41 1.30 5.22 -8.46
N THR A 42 0.27 5.05 -9.29
CA THR A 42 -0.05 3.78 -9.96
C THR A 42 -0.23 4.04 -11.45
N THR A 43 -0.27 2.99 -12.26
CA THR A 43 -0.51 3.08 -13.71
C THR A 43 -1.87 3.66 -14.08
N THR A 44 -2.84 3.57 -13.17
CA THR A 44 -4.19 4.13 -13.35
C THR A 44 -4.37 5.50 -12.69
N GLY A 45 -3.29 6.04 -12.10
CA GLY A 45 -3.25 7.38 -11.51
C GLY A 45 -2.89 7.41 -10.02
N PRO A 46 -2.79 8.60 -9.42
CA PRO A 46 -2.40 8.75 -8.03
C PRO A 46 -3.51 8.26 -7.07
N VAL A 47 -3.13 7.41 -6.12
CA VAL A 47 -4.01 6.93 -5.05
C VAL A 47 -3.71 7.71 -3.76
N ALA A 48 -4.69 8.46 -3.27
CA ALA A 48 -4.58 9.16 -1.99
C ALA A 48 -4.57 8.17 -0.81
N GLY A 49 -3.63 8.37 0.12
CA GLY A 49 -3.50 7.54 1.29
C GLY A 49 -2.63 8.14 2.38
N THR A 50 -2.32 7.27 3.33
CA THR A 50 -1.48 7.58 4.49
C THR A 50 -0.21 6.75 4.43
N LEU A 51 0.93 7.43 4.51
CA LEU A 51 2.23 6.81 4.72
C LEU A 51 2.51 6.71 6.22
N TYR A 52 2.79 5.51 6.70
CA TYR A 52 3.17 5.19 8.05
C TYR A 52 4.67 4.91 8.10
N LEU A 53 5.40 5.66 8.91
CA LEU A 53 6.82 5.43 9.18
C LEU A 53 6.96 4.88 10.60
N SER A 54 7.36 3.61 10.73
CA SER A 54 7.70 2.99 12.01
C SER A 54 9.22 3.00 12.25
N ASN A 55 9.66 2.45 13.37
CA ASN A 55 11.08 2.23 13.65
C ASN A 55 11.73 1.14 12.78
N VAL A 56 10.95 0.32 12.05
CA VAL A 56 11.47 -0.83 11.28
C VAL A 56 10.92 -0.92 9.87
N ASN A 57 9.80 -0.26 9.53
CA ASN A 57 9.15 -0.34 8.23
C ASN A 57 8.57 1.00 7.78
N VAL A 58 8.35 1.09 6.47
CA VAL A 58 7.48 2.07 5.83
C VAL A 58 6.27 1.33 5.29
N ALA A 59 5.07 1.87 5.45
CA ALA A 59 3.85 1.27 4.90
C ALA A 59 2.90 2.33 4.37
N PHE A 60 2.16 2.00 3.32
CA PHE A 60 1.14 2.84 2.72
C PHE A 60 -0.23 2.15 2.79
N CYS A 61 -1.28 2.90 3.13
CA CYS A 61 -2.66 2.45 3.02
C CYS A 61 -3.50 3.55 2.37
N SER A 62 -4.32 3.21 1.38
CA SER A 62 -5.24 4.18 0.76
C SER A 62 -6.26 4.72 1.77
N ASP A 63 -6.69 5.97 1.61
CA ASP A 63 -7.66 6.58 2.54
C ASP A 63 -9.06 5.99 2.38
N ARG A 64 -9.33 5.45 1.19
CA ARG A 64 -10.59 4.83 0.76
C ARG A 64 -10.31 3.48 0.09
N PRO A 65 -11.25 2.52 0.18
CA PRO A 65 -11.13 1.29 -0.57
C PRO A 65 -11.30 1.57 -2.07
N LEU A 66 -10.53 0.87 -2.88
CA LEU A 66 -10.61 0.87 -4.33
C LEU A 66 -11.48 -0.30 -4.79
N SER A 67 -12.25 -0.09 -5.84
CA SER A 67 -13.05 -1.15 -6.46
C SER A 67 -12.21 -2.00 -7.40
N PHE A 68 -12.48 -3.29 -7.44
CA PHE A 68 -11.90 -4.23 -8.41
C PHE A 68 -12.91 -5.32 -8.75
N THR A 69 -12.69 -5.99 -9.88
CA THR A 69 -13.49 -7.16 -10.26
C THR A 69 -12.84 -8.40 -9.67
N ALA A 70 -13.56 -9.10 -8.78
CA ALA A 70 -13.11 -10.36 -8.21
C ALA A 70 -13.09 -11.48 -9.28
N PRO A 71 -12.35 -12.57 -9.06
CA PRO A 71 -12.35 -13.72 -9.99
C PRO A 71 -13.75 -14.30 -10.27
N SER A 72 -14.70 -14.10 -9.36
CA SER A 72 -16.12 -14.46 -9.53
C SER A 72 -16.90 -13.54 -10.48
N GLY A 73 -16.28 -12.49 -11.01
CA GLY A 73 -16.92 -11.45 -11.82
C GLY A 73 -17.69 -10.40 -11.02
N GLN A 74 -17.75 -10.53 -9.69
CA GLN A 74 -18.42 -9.57 -8.81
C GLN A 74 -17.52 -8.38 -8.50
N GLN A 75 -18.11 -7.19 -8.39
CA GLN A 75 -17.38 -6.01 -7.93
C GLN A 75 -17.12 -6.10 -6.42
N ALA A 76 -15.86 -5.93 -6.03
CA ALA A 76 -15.39 -5.95 -4.66
C ALA A 76 -14.63 -4.66 -4.34
N TRP A 77 -14.42 -4.39 -3.05
CA TRP A 77 -13.71 -3.20 -2.57
C TRP A 77 -12.66 -3.58 -1.55
N SER A 78 -11.46 -3.02 -1.69
CA SER A 78 -10.38 -3.25 -0.74
C SER A 78 -9.45 -2.05 -0.66
N TYR A 79 -8.83 -1.86 0.50
CA TYR A 79 -7.80 -0.82 0.66
C TYR A 79 -6.53 -1.23 -0.09
N TYR A 80 -5.94 -0.29 -0.82
CA TYR A 80 -4.63 -0.50 -1.42
C TYR A 80 -3.57 -0.39 -0.32
N LYS A 81 -2.88 -1.50 -0.03
CA LYS A 81 -1.91 -1.59 1.06
C LYS A 81 -0.55 -2.02 0.52
N VAL A 82 0.49 -1.26 0.85
CA VAL A 82 1.88 -1.61 0.52
C VAL A 82 2.69 -1.61 1.79
N ARG A 83 3.42 -2.69 2.04
CA ARG A 83 4.43 -2.76 3.09
C ARG A 83 5.56 -3.65 2.60
N PRO A 84 6.75 -3.11 2.34
CA PRO A 84 7.90 -3.92 1.99
C PRO A 84 8.16 -4.91 3.12
N GLN A 85 7.98 -6.21 2.87
CA GLN A 85 8.40 -7.22 3.82
C GLN A 85 9.87 -7.53 3.54
N HIS A 86 10.75 -7.23 4.50
CA HIS A 86 12.08 -7.83 4.50
C HIS A 86 11.90 -9.34 4.76
N ARG A 87 11.93 -10.13 3.67
CA ARG A 87 11.76 -11.60 3.63
C ARG A 87 12.01 -12.33 4.96
N LYS A 88 10.97 -12.93 5.51
CA LYS A 88 11.07 -14.32 5.99
C LYS A 88 10.07 -15.14 5.19
N SER A 89 10.60 -16.03 4.34
CA SER A 89 9.94 -17.17 3.67
C SER A 89 8.44 -17.04 3.37
N CYS A 90 8.08 -16.85 2.10
CA CYS A 90 6.71 -16.84 1.60
C CYS A 90 5.94 -18.15 1.93
N PRO A 91 4.75 -18.06 2.55
CA PRO A 91 3.65 -18.96 2.23
C PRO A 91 2.51 -18.13 1.63
N HIS A 92 2.38 -18.22 0.31
CA HIS A 92 1.29 -17.76 -0.55
C HIS A 92 0.92 -16.26 -0.60
N PRO A 93 0.93 -15.64 -1.81
CA PRO A 93 0.34 -14.33 -2.02
C PRO A 93 -1.18 -14.47 -2.18
N GLU A 94 -1.94 -14.31 -1.10
CA GLU A 94 -3.36 -14.02 -1.23
C GLU A 94 -3.56 -12.51 -1.12
N LEU A 95 -4.01 -11.91 -2.23
CA LEU A 95 -4.54 -10.54 -2.34
C LEU A 95 -3.51 -9.40 -2.29
N LEU A 96 -2.38 -9.57 -2.98
CA LEU A 96 -1.79 -8.44 -3.69
C LEU A 96 -2.69 -8.16 -4.89
N ILE A 97 -3.32 -6.99 -4.94
CA ILE A 97 -3.89 -6.48 -6.19
C ILE A 97 -2.73 -6.50 -7.18
N PRO A 98 -2.77 -7.32 -8.25
CA PRO A 98 -1.68 -7.33 -9.20
C PRO A 98 -1.66 -5.93 -9.85
N ASP A 99 -0.57 -5.20 -9.64
CA ASP A 99 -0.09 -4.28 -10.67
C ASP A 99 0.23 -5.17 -11.88
N TYR A 100 -0.78 -5.49 -12.68
CA TYR A 100 -0.56 -5.86 -14.07
C TYR A 100 -0.12 -4.57 -14.77
N ASP A 101 1.15 -4.23 -14.60
CA ASP A 101 1.96 -3.66 -15.67
C ASP A 101 3.46 -3.72 -15.35
N LEU A 102 4.01 -4.91 -15.62
CA LEU A 102 5.27 -5.03 -16.35
C LEU A 102 5.04 -4.92 -17.88
N ALA A 103 4.01 -4.20 -18.37
CA ALA A 103 3.93 -3.91 -19.80
C ALA A 103 4.89 -2.77 -20.13
N GLY A 104 6.05 -3.18 -20.62
CA GLY A 104 7.10 -2.30 -21.10
C GLY A 104 8.39 -3.04 -21.39
N CYS A 105 8.61 -4.23 -20.82
CA CYS A 105 9.72 -5.09 -21.24
C CYS A 105 9.18 -6.19 -22.15
N ASP A 106 9.40 -6.04 -23.45
CA ASP A 106 9.42 -7.17 -24.37
C ASP A 106 10.44 -8.19 -23.81
N PRO A 107 10.06 -9.45 -23.56
CA PRO A 107 10.99 -10.49 -23.12
C PRO A 107 12.19 -10.72 -24.07
N SER A 108 12.13 -10.14 -25.28
CA SER A 108 13.18 -10.17 -26.30
C SER A 108 14.28 -9.11 -26.11
N ASP A 109 14.02 -8.04 -25.36
CA ASP A 109 14.98 -6.95 -25.19
C ASP A 109 16.00 -7.29 -24.10
N GLN A 110 17.16 -7.72 -24.54
CA GLN A 110 18.29 -8.13 -23.69
C GLN A 110 19.14 -6.96 -23.21
N ASP A 111 18.63 -5.72 -23.31
CA ASP A 111 19.35 -4.50 -22.95
C ASP A 111 18.49 -3.54 -22.11
N CYS A 112 18.10 -4.00 -20.90
CA CYS A 112 17.58 -3.10 -19.87
C CYS A 112 18.72 -2.29 -19.26
N HIS A 113 19.25 -1.32 -20.00
CA HIS A 113 20.08 -0.28 -19.43
C HIS A 113 19.24 0.53 -18.43
N ARG A 114 19.56 0.32 -17.15
CA ARG A 114 19.09 1.07 -15.98
C ARG A 114 19.25 2.58 -16.22
N GLU A 115 18.16 3.29 -16.47
CA GLU A 115 18.10 4.74 -16.20
C GLU A 115 17.27 4.99 -14.94
N SER A 116 17.99 5.18 -13.83
CA SER A 116 17.46 5.86 -12.67
C SER A 116 17.63 7.36 -12.89
N SER A 117 16.55 8.06 -13.23
CA SER A 117 16.58 9.52 -13.32
C SER A 117 15.63 10.09 -12.27
N TYR A 118 16.21 10.38 -11.11
CA TYR A 118 15.65 11.27 -10.10
C TYR A 118 15.66 12.70 -10.63
N THR A 119 14.49 13.32 -10.72
CA THR A 119 14.32 14.78 -10.79
C THR A 119 12.95 15.06 -10.17
N GLY A 120 12.74 15.94 -9.22
CA GLY A 120 13.50 17.06 -8.65
C GLY A 120 12.44 17.99 -8.09
#